data_AF-A0A371EN76-F1
#
_entry.id   AF-A0A371EN76-F1
#
_cell.length_a   1.000
_cell.length_b   1.000
_cell.length_c   1.000
_cell.angle_alpha   90.00
_cell.angle_beta   90.00
_cell.angle_gamma   90.00
#
_symmetry.space_group_name_H-M   'P 1'
#
loop_
_entity.id
_entity.type
_entity.pdbx_description
1 polymer ?
#
loop_
_entity_poly.entity_id
_entity_poly.type
_entity_poly.pdbx_seq_one_letter_code
_entity_poly.pdbx_strand_id
1 'polypeptide(L)'
;MGVLQESGICPQISSADMALFWGRQPRQMRIAALDLFGDPQVLGLRPNVFGELMRVLISPSEDVEAAVNWVIGGGENPDISLHMRMLMNRSVRAVQAVLRCLEKAIQSQHLMSSRPKVVLVSDTPAIVKSIKSNISEIAEVLHFDYEKFRGSMFKGFRNSDFRRKDWGTAPRWVAFVDFFLASRAKYAAVSGAHRRVGTTYAQLIAALAAAYNLGDKSGSRFMFFSSFQSNLLSDGLKNQIGWGHVWNRYAGPLSCHNQGNQCAFTPVLPSAWWDGLWQSPIPRDINRLASYGIRLSGLGTVDSDSLKKHCKKRKNVVRTITFKL
;
A
#
# COMPACT_ATOMS: atom_id res chain seq x y z
N MET A 1 34.85 -20.20 -37.03
CA MET A 1 33.47 -19.79 -37.37
C MET A 1 32.55 -20.39 -36.32
N GLY A 2 32.08 -19.56 -35.39
CA GLY A 2 31.34 -19.99 -34.21
C GLY A 2 29.87 -20.25 -34.51
N VAL A 3 29.37 -21.39 -34.05
CA VAL A 3 27.95 -21.74 -34.04
C VAL A 3 27.35 -21.23 -32.73
N LEU A 4 26.55 -20.17 -32.78
CA LEU A 4 25.69 -19.76 -31.67
C LEU A 4 24.46 -20.69 -31.68
N GLN A 5 24.46 -21.63 -30.75
CA GLN A 5 23.33 -22.49 -30.46
C GLN A 5 22.44 -21.78 -29.44
N GLU A 6 21.40 -21.06 -29.91
CA GLU A 6 20.32 -20.62 -29.03
C GLU A 6 19.40 -21.81 -28.73
N SER A 7 19.64 -22.44 -27.59
CA SER A 7 18.74 -23.44 -27.00
C SER A 7 17.55 -22.75 -26.34
N GLY A 8 16.36 -22.97 -26.90
CA GLY A 8 15.09 -22.60 -26.31
C GLY A 8 14.81 -23.40 -25.03
N ILE A 9 14.67 -22.71 -23.91
CA ILE A 9 14.37 -23.32 -22.61
C ILE A 9 12.88 -23.20 -22.32
N CYS A 10 12.17 -24.33 -22.24
CA CYS A 10 11.02 -24.49 -21.36
C CYS A 10 11.57 -24.69 -19.94
N PRO A 11 11.27 -23.83 -18.95
CA PRO A 11 11.67 -24.10 -17.59
C PRO A 11 10.75 -25.16 -16.95
N GLN A 12 11.32 -25.96 -16.06
CA GLN A 12 10.55 -26.81 -15.16
C GLN A 12 9.85 -25.92 -14.14
N ILE A 13 8.53 -25.83 -14.27
CA ILE A 13 7.74 -24.89 -13.49
C ILE A 13 7.36 -25.47 -12.12
N SER A 14 8.08 -25.05 -11.08
CA SER A 14 7.62 -25.10 -9.68
C SER A 14 7.38 -23.66 -9.20
N SER A 15 7.04 -23.45 -7.94
CA SER A 15 6.90 -22.13 -7.28
C SER A 15 8.09 -21.17 -7.50
N ALA A 16 9.20 -21.63 -8.08
CA ALA A 16 10.31 -20.85 -8.59
C ALA A 16 10.03 -20.05 -9.89
N ASP A 17 8.89 -20.23 -10.57
CA ASP A 17 8.72 -19.70 -11.94
C ASP A 17 8.17 -18.29 -12.08
N MET A 18 7.80 -17.65 -10.99
CA MET A 18 7.74 -16.19 -11.01
C MET A 18 9.10 -15.55 -10.78
N ALA A 19 10.04 -16.30 -10.21
CA ALA A 19 11.44 -15.96 -10.33
C ALA A 19 11.96 -16.17 -11.77
N LEU A 20 11.16 -16.67 -12.72
CA LEU A 20 11.50 -16.72 -14.15
C LEU A 20 11.13 -15.46 -14.95
N PHE A 21 10.23 -14.61 -14.45
CA PHE A 21 10.15 -13.24 -14.92
C PHE A 21 11.40 -12.45 -14.49
N TRP A 22 11.92 -12.73 -13.29
CA TRP A 22 13.27 -12.36 -12.84
C TRP A 22 14.37 -13.25 -13.47
N GLY A 23 13.97 -14.35 -14.13
CA GLY A 23 14.78 -15.44 -14.67
C GLY A 23 15.73 -15.03 -15.78
N ARG A 24 15.39 -13.93 -16.45
CA ARG A 24 16.17 -13.34 -17.53
C ARG A 24 17.00 -12.13 -17.08
N GLN A 25 16.93 -11.73 -15.80
CA GLN A 25 17.84 -10.72 -15.29
C GLN A 25 19.23 -11.31 -15.02
N PRO A 26 20.30 -10.58 -15.38
CA PRO A 26 21.66 -10.93 -14.99
C PRO A 26 21.74 -11.28 -13.51
N ARG A 27 22.51 -12.31 -13.15
CA ARG A 27 22.70 -12.78 -11.76
C ARG A 27 23.00 -11.63 -10.79
N GLN A 28 23.77 -10.63 -11.25
CA GLN A 28 24.10 -9.43 -10.49
C GLN A 28 22.88 -8.57 -10.14
N MET A 29 21.92 -8.41 -11.05
CA MET A 29 20.68 -7.66 -10.78
C MET A 29 19.80 -8.37 -9.76
N ARG A 30 19.80 -9.72 -9.72
CA ARG A 30 19.06 -10.46 -8.69
C ARG A 30 19.69 -10.32 -7.31
N ILE A 31 21.02 -10.41 -7.23
CA ILE A 31 21.74 -10.19 -5.97
C ILE A 31 21.46 -8.77 -5.48
N ALA A 32 21.62 -7.76 -6.33
CA ALA A 32 21.31 -6.38 -5.98
C ALA A 32 19.83 -6.19 -5.57
N ALA A 33 18.88 -6.85 -6.24
CA ALA A 33 17.47 -6.79 -5.86
C ALA A 33 17.18 -7.49 -4.52
N LEU A 34 17.85 -8.60 -4.21
CA LEU A 34 17.76 -9.25 -2.90
C LEU A 34 18.37 -8.38 -1.79
N ASP A 35 19.53 -7.77 -2.05
CA ASP A 35 20.19 -6.87 -1.11
C ASP A 35 19.33 -5.62 -0.85
N LEU A 36 18.71 -5.08 -1.90
CA LEU A 36 17.86 -3.90 -1.79
C LEU A 36 16.51 -4.24 -1.18
N PHE A 37 15.76 -5.21 -1.71
CA PHE A 37 14.35 -5.45 -1.38
C PHE A 37 14.10 -6.62 -0.41
N GLY A 38 15.16 -7.29 0.04
CA GLY A 38 15.10 -8.47 0.89
C GLY A 38 14.61 -9.72 0.15
N ASP A 39 14.64 -10.86 0.84
CA ASP A 39 14.09 -12.11 0.29
C ASP A 39 12.56 -11.98 0.16
N PRO A 40 11.99 -12.10 -1.05
CA PRO A 40 10.54 -12.09 -1.25
C PRO A 40 9.81 -13.17 -0.45
N GLN A 41 10.46 -14.31 -0.18
CA GLN A 41 9.87 -15.47 0.48
C GLN A 41 9.77 -15.30 2.00
N VAL A 42 10.54 -14.38 2.60
CA VAL A 42 10.52 -14.13 4.04
C VAL A 42 9.64 -12.93 4.35
N LEU A 43 8.35 -13.20 4.53
CA LEU A 43 7.34 -12.20 4.87
C LEU A 43 7.69 -11.52 6.20
N GLY A 44 7.99 -10.22 6.17
CA GLY A 44 8.20 -9.39 7.38
C GLY A 44 9.64 -8.85 7.57
N LEU A 45 10.61 -9.35 6.79
CA LEU A 45 11.99 -8.85 6.78
C LEU A 45 12.32 -7.93 5.60
N ARG A 46 11.31 -7.56 4.81
CA ARG A 46 11.51 -6.67 3.67
C ARG A 46 11.91 -5.26 4.14
N PRO A 47 13.08 -4.74 3.72
CA PRO A 47 13.51 -3.38 4.04
C PRO A 47 12.58 -2.33 3.43
N ASN A 48 12.50 -1.17 4.07
CA ASN A 48 11.66 -0.04 3.66
C ASN A 48 12.30 0.78 2.51
N VAL A 49 12.62 0.14 1.39
CA VAL A 49 13.38 0.78 0.29
C VAL A 49 12.67 2.00 -0.26
N PHE A 50 11.36 1.93 -0.50
CA PHE A 50 10.62 3.08 -1.04
C PHE A 50 10.61 4.25 -0.06
N GLY A 51 10.49 4.00 1.24
CA GLY A 51 10.57 5.03 2.26
C GLY A 51 11.93 5.73 2.26
N GLU A 52 13.01 4.95 2.27
CA GLU A 52 14.37 5.50 2.23
C GLU A 52 14.66 6.28 0.94
N LEU A 53 14.26 5.76 -0.21
CA LEU A 53 14.39 6.48 -1.48
C LEU A 53 13.57 7.76 -1.50
N MET A 54 12.32 7.72 -1.02
CA MET A 54 11.49 8.93 -0.93
C MET A 54 12.14 9.96 0.00
N ARG A 55 12.65 9.55 1.16
CA ARG A 55 13.34 10.43 2.10
C ARG A 55 14.50 11.20 1.46
N VAL A 56 15.18 10.62 0.47
CA VAL A 56 16.28 11.24 -0.27
C VAL A 56 15.79 12.05 -1.48
N LEU A 57 14.78 11.57 -2.19
CA LEU A 57 14.39 12.09 -3.51
C LEU A 57 13.28 13.14 -3.45
N ILE A 58 12.47 13.16 -2.39
CA ILE A 58 11.35 14.09 -2.25
C ILE A 58 11.48 14.90 -0.98
N SER A 59 11.29 16.21 -1.12
CA SER A 59 11.19 17.16 -0.02
C SER A 59 10.00 18.08 -0.26
N PRO A 60 9.33 18.54 0.81
CA PRO A 60 8.29 19.54 0.67
C PRO A 60 8.91 20.85 0.16
N SER A 61 8.19 21.58 -0.69
CA SER A 61 8.55 22.97 -0.99
C SER A 61 8.33 23.84 0.24
N GLU A 62 8.94 25.03 0.28
CA GLU A 62 8.84 25.96 1.42
C GLU A 62 7.39 26.24 1.84
N ASP A 63 6.49 26.47 0.89
CA ASP A 63 5.08 26.74 1.17
C ASP A 63 4.31 25.50 1.68
N VAL A 64 4.68 24.28 1.24
CA VAL A 64 4.09 23.03 1.77
C VAL A 64 4.59 22.80 3.18
N GLU A 65 5.88 23.01 3.41
CA GLU A 65 6.53 22.92 4.72
C GLU A 65 5.92 23.93 5.70
N ALA A 66 5.67 25.17 5.26
CA ALA A 66 4.98 26.18 6.05
C ALA A 66 3.55 25.76 6.42
N ALA A 67 2.81 25.13 5.50
CA ALA A 67 1.48 24.60 5.77
C ALA A 67 1.51 23.45 6.79
N VAL A 68 2.47 22.53 6.66
CA VAL A 68 2.68 21.43 7.61
C VAL A 68 3.00 21.98 9.00
N ASN A 69 3.93 22.92 9.09
CA ASN A 69 4.33 23.54 10.36
C ASN A 69 3.22 24.39 10.98
N TRP A 70 2.37 25.02 10.17
CA TRP A 70 1.18 25.71 10.63
C TRP A 70 0.19 24.77 11.33
N VAL A 71 -0.02 23.55 10.80
CA VAL A 71 -0.90 22.55 11.44
C VAL A 71 -0.29 22.03 12.74
N ILE A 72 1.03 21.82 12.78
CA ILE A 72 1.73 21.32 13.98
C ILE A 72 1.82 22.39 15.07
N GLY A 73 1.79 23.67 14.69
CA GLY A 73 1.79 24.79 15.64
C GLY A 73 3.09 24.92 16.44
N GLY A 74 4.22 24.46 15.89
CA GLY A 74 5.53 24.45 16.56
C GLY A 74 5.67 23.41 17.69
N GLY A 75 4.65 22.56 17.91
CA GLY A 75 4.71 21.46 18.87
C GLY A 75 5.40 20.22 18.31
N GLU A 76 5.35 19.13 19.06
CA GLU A 76 5.86 17.84 18.58
C GLU A 76 5.06 17.28 17.40
N ASN A 77 5.76 16.53 16.54
CA ASN A 77 5.21 15.74 15.45
C ASN A 77 4.09 14.79 15.92
N PRO A 78 3.12 14.45 15.04
CA PRO A 78 2.07 13.51 15.37
C PRO A 78 2.62 12.13 15.74
N ASP A 79 1.91 11.42 16.61
CA ASP A 79 2.26 10.06 17.03
C ASP A 79 1.77 9.02 16.02
N ILE A 80 0.56 9.22 15.50
CA ILE A 80 -0.11 8.29 14.59
C ILE A 80 -0.71 9.05 13.40
N SER A 81 -0.58 8.48 12.19
CA SER A 81 -1.34 8.93 11.03
C SER A 81 -2.55 8.04 10.76
N LEU A 82 -3.70 8.65 10.53
CA LEU A 82 -4.93 7.99 10.12
C LEU A 82 -5.32 8.47 8.73
N HIS A 83 -5.21 7.57 7.75
CA HIS A 83 -5.66 7.82 6.38
C HIS A 83 -6.95 7.07 6.08
N MET A 84 -7.99 7.81 5.71
CA MET A 84 -9.30 7.29 5.38
C MET A 84 -9.69 7.53 3.93
N ARG A 85 -9.79 6.45 3.15
CA ARG A 85 -10.28 6.50 1.77
C ARG A 85 -11.77 6.18 1.71
N MET A 86 -12.60 7.21 1.69
CA MET A 86 -14.04 7.11 1.86
C MET A 86 -14.83 7.31 0.56
N LEU A 87 -14.22 7.80 -0.52
CA LEU A 87 -14.86 7.95 -1.84
C LEU A 87 -16.20 8.70 -1.76
N MET A 88 -16.23 9.79 -0.99
CA MET A 88 -17.43 10.59 -0.70
C MET A 88 -18.55 9.87 0.06
N ASN A 89 -18.28 8.67 0.60
CA ASN A 89 -19.24 7.89 1.38
C ASN A 89 -19.12 8.17 2.89
N ARG A 90 -20.21 7.98 3.64
CA ARG A 90 -20.28 8.17 5.10
C ARG A 90 -20.53 6.86 5.85
N SER A 91 -19.80 5.80 5.49
CA SER A 91 -19.99 4.45 6.04
C SER A 91 -19.68 4.39 7.53
N VAL A 92 -20.72 4.28 8.36
CA VAL A 92 -20.60 4.13 9.82
C VAL A 92 -19.76 2.90 10.19
N ARG A 93 -19.96 1.78 9.50
CA ARG A 93 -19.18 0.54 9.72
C ARG A 93 -17.68 0.74 9.47
N ALA A 94 -17.32 1.57 8.49
CA ALA A 94 -15.91 1.84 8.18
C ALA A 94 -15.29 2.73 9.26
N VAL A 95 -16.03 3.74 9.72
CA VAL A 95 -15.64 4.59 10.86
C VAL A 95 -15.42 3.76 12.11
N GLN A 96 -16.34 2.87 12.47
CA GLN A 96 -16.21 1.99 13.63
C GLN A 96 -15.00 1.04 13.53
N ALA A 97 -14.76 0.45 12.36
CA ALA A 97 -13.59 -0.40 12.13
C ALA A 97 -12.28 0.39 12.29
N VAL A 98 -12.24 1.63 11.80
CA VAL A 98 -11.10 2.53 11.94
C VAL A 98 -10.84 2.90 13.40
N LEU A 99 -11.86 3.33 14.14
CA LEU A 99 -11.71 3.75 15.53
C LEU A 99 -11.16 2.62 16.40
N ARG A 100 -11.69 1.39 16.25
CA ARG A 100 -11.16 0.21 16.95
C ARG A 100 -9.72 -0.11 16.56
N CYS A 101 -9.36 0.09 15.29
CA CYS A 101 -7.99 -0.14 14.84
C CYS A 101 -7.03 0.94 15.36
N LEU A 102 -7.49 2.19 15.47
CA LEU A 102 -6.75 3.28 16.07
C LEU A 102 -6.51 3.05 17.57
N GLU A 103 -7.53 2.64 18.32
CA GLU A 103 -7.39 2.25 19.73
C GLU A 103 -6.34 1.14 19.89
N LYS A 104 -6.39 0.12 19.03
CA LYS A 104 -5.38 -0.95 19.03
C LYS A 104 -3.98 -0.45 18.72
N ALA A 105 -3.85 0.50 17.79
CA ALA A 105 -2.56 1.12 17.46
C ALA A 105 -1.99 1.90 18.67
N ILE A 106 -2.83 2.71 19.33
CA ILE A 106 -2.47 3.47 20.55
C ILE A 106 -2.02 2.51 21.66
N GLN A 107 -2.79 1.46 21.91
CA GLN A 107 -2.46 0.43 22.91
C GLN A 107 -1.14 -0.27 22.59
N SER A 108 -0.95 -0.69 21.33
CA SER A 108 0.24 -1.45 20.90
C SER A 108 1.55 -0.64 20.99
N GLN A 109 1.46 0.69 20.95
CA GLN A 109 2.59 1.60 21.08
C GLN A 109 2.74 2.15 22.50
N HIS A 110 1.96 1.65 23.47
CA HIS A 110 1.97 2.10 24.87
C HIS A 110 1.70 3.60 25.04
N LEU A 111 0.96 4.20 24.10
CA LEU A 111 0.66 5.64 24.09
C LEU A 111 -0.52 6.01 25.01
N MET A 112 -0.99 5.10 25.85
CA MET A 112 -2.14 5.33 26.75
C MET A 112 -1.79 6.25 27.94
N SER A 113 -0.51 6.42 28.26
CA SER A 113 -0.04 7.27 29.35
C SER A 113 -0.04 8.77 29.00
N SER A 114 -0.14 9.11 27.71
CA SER A 114 -0.27 10.47 27.20
C SER A 114 -1.52 10.59 26.32
N ARG A 115 -1.88 11.81 25.91
CA ARG A 115 -2.91 12.02 24.89
C ARG A 115 -2.24 12.08 23.52
N PRO A 116 -2.23 11.00 22.72
CA PRO A 116 -1.46 10.95 21.49
C PRO A 116 -2.02 11.91 20.44
N LYS A 117 -1.15 12.45 19.59
CA LYS A 117 -1.51 13.26 18.43
C LYS A 117 -1.79 12.38 17.22
N VAL A 118 -3.00 12.45 16.70
CA VAL A 118 -3.45 11.73 15.51
C VAL A 118 -3.67 12.71 14.38
N VAL A 119 -2.91 12.56 13.29
CA VAL A 119 -3.18 13.30 12.05
C VAL A 119 -4.24 12.56 11.23
N LEU A 120 -5.32 13.26 10.90
CA LEU A 120 -6.46 12.74 10.15
C LEU A 120 -6.47 13.25 8.71
N VAL A 121 -6.30 12.32 7.76
CA VAL A 121 -6.33 12.56 6.33
C VAL A 121 -7.50 11.81 5.70
N SER A 122 -8.34 12.48 4.93
CA SER A 122 -9.41 11.83 4.18
C SER A 122 -9.79 12.59 2.92
N ASP A 123 -10.17 11.85 1.87
CA ASP A 123 -10.76 12.38 0.64
C ASP A 123 -12.21 12.86 0.81
N THR A 124 -12.81 12.69 2.00
CA THR A 124 -14.22 12.99 2.27
C THR A 124 -14.37 13.95 3.45
N PRO A 125 -14.51 15.28 3.20
CA PRO A 125 -14.55 16.30 4.26
C PRO A 125 -15.66 16.10 5.29
N ALA A 126 -16.80 15.56 4.88
CA ALA A 126 -17.90 15.27 5.80
C ALA A 126 -17.55 14.21 6.84
N ILE A 127 -16.72 13.22 6.48
CA ILE A 127 -16.23 12.20 7.42
C ILE A 127 -15.23 12.81 8.40
N VAL A 128 -14.37 13.72 7.93
CA VAL A 128 -13.40 14.41 8.80
C VAL A 128 -14.13 15.10 9.96
N LYS A 129 -15.20 15.86 9.65
CA LYS A 129 -16.00 16.54 10.68
C LYS A 129 -16.62 15.57 11.68
N SER A 130 -17.19 14.45 11.21
CA SER A 130 -17.88 13.50 12.09
C SER A 130 -16.92 12.65 12.92
N ILE A 131 -15.81 12.18 12.36
CA ILE A 131 -14.88 11.28 13.07
C ILE A 131 -13.94 12.04 14.00
N LYS A 132 -13.67 13.33 13.71
CA LYS A 132 -12.81 14.16 14.54
C LYS A 132 -13.28 14.21 15.99
N SER A 133 -14.59 14.34 16.24
CA SER A 133 -15.13 14.33 17.61
C SER A 133 -14.90 13.00 18.32
N ASN A 134 -15.10 11.87 17.65
CA ASN A 134 -14.87 10.55 18.24
C ASN A 134 -13.39 10.32 18.56
N ILE A 135 -12.47 10.70 17.66
CA ILE A 135 -11.03 10.55 17.92
C ILE A 135 -10.60 11.51 19.03
N SER A 136 -11.22 12.68 19.13
CA SER A 136 -10.92 13.66 20.17
C SER A 136 -11.20 13.13 21.58
N GLU A 137 -12.01 12.07 21.76
CA GLU A 137 -12.20 11.41 23.05
C GLU A 137 -10.95 10.67 23.53
N ILE A 138 -10.10 10.18 22.60
CA ILE A 138 -8.95 9.32 22.91
C ILE A 138 -7.59 9.92 22.50
N ALA A 139 -7.59 11.00 21.73
CA ALA A 139 -6.39 11.59 21.13
C ALA A 139 -6.58 13.09 20.85
N GLU A 140 -5.49 13.80 20.58
CA GLU A 140 -5.52 15.13 19.95
C GLU A 140 -5.59 14.96 18.43
N VAL A 141 -6.48 15.69 17.74
CA VAL A 141 -6.66 15.53 16.28
C VAL A 141 -6.06 16.69 15.52
N LEU A 142 -5.02 16.39 14.74
CA LEU A 142 -4.45 17.30 13.75
C LEU A 142 -5.12 17.06 12.39
N HIS A 143 -5.57 18.14 11.75
CA HIS A 143 -6.16 18.07 10.41
C HIS A 143 -5.86 19.36 9.67
N PHE A 144 -5.41 19.25 8.42
CA PHE A 144 -5.15 20.41 7.58
C PHE A 144 -6.45 20.97 6.98
N ASP A 145 -6.93 22.06 7.55
CA ASP A 145 -8.07 22.82 7.04
C ASP A 145 -7.59 23.86 6.02
N TYR A 146 -7.49 23.44 4.75
CA TYR A 146 -6.93 24.27 3.68
C TYR A 146 -7.71 25.58 3.44
N GLU A 147 -9.00 25.65 3.81
CA GLU A 147 -9.81 26.86 3.66
C GLU A 147 -9.39 27.96 4.64
N LYS A 148 -8.78 27.58 5.77
CA LYS A 148 -8.26 28.51 6.78
C LYS A 148 -6.81 28.89 6.56
N PHE A 149 -6.11 28.20 5.67
CA PHE A 149 -4.69 28.46 5.41
C PHE A 149 -4.52 29.62 4.42
N ARG A 150 -3.93 30.73 4.89
CA ARG A 150 -3.71 31.95 4.09
C ARG A 150 -2.31 32.03 3.46
N GLY A 151 -1.87 30.95 2.80
CA GLY A 151 -0.56 30.91 2.12
C GLY A 151 -0.54 31.58 0.74
N SER A 152 0.63 32.07 0.31
CA SER A 152 0.88 32.78 -0.96
C SER A 152 0.77 31.87 -2.20
N MET A 153 1.13 30.59 -2.07
CA MET A 153 1.23 29.63 -3.19
C MET A 153 -0.09 29.39 -3.95
N PHE A 154 -1.24 29.71 -3.35
CA PHE A 154 -2.55 29.20 -3.80
C PHE A 154 -3.36 30.20 -4.63
N LYS A 155 -2.85 31.42 -4.86
CA LYS A 155 -3.53 32.46 -5.65
C LYS A 155 -3.60 32.19 -7.17
N GLY A 156 -3.03 31.08 -7.66
CA GLY A 156 -2.98 30.75 -9.09
C GLY A 156 -3.34 29.32 -9.48
N PHE A 157 -3.58 28.42 -8.52
CA PHE A 157 -3.93 27.03 -8.83
C PHE A 157 -5.40 26.96 -9.27
N ARG A 158 -5.62 26.76 -10.58
CA ARG A 158 -6.96 26.50 -11.12
C ARG A 158 -7.51 25.22 -10.48
N ASN A 159 -8.71 25.33 -9.89
CA ASN A 159 -9.47 24.18 -9.46
C ASN A 159 -9.85 23.37 -10.72
N SER A 160 -9.08 22.33 -11.01
CA SER A 160 -9.44 21.41 -12.10
C SER A 160 -10.47 20.42 -11.57
N ASP A 161 -11.61 20.26 -12.25
CA ASP A 161 -12.60 19.21 -11.96
C ASP A 161 -12.06 17.77 -12.16
N PHE A 162 -10.80 17.66 -12.60
CA PHE A 162 -10.14 16.41 -12.88
C PHE A 162 -10.13 15.51 -11.64
N ARG A 163 -10.88 14.40 -11.74
CA ARG A 163 -10.93 13.31 -10.75
C ARG A 163 -11.41 13.72 -9.35
N ARG A 164 -12.38 14.63 -9.24
CA ARG A 164 -13.07 14.93 -7.97
C ARG A 164 -13.62 13.69 -7.25
N LYS A 165 -14.07 12.69 -8.01
CA LYS A 165 -14.51 11.38 -7.48
C LYS A 165 -13.36 10.55 -6.89
N ASP A 166 -12.14 10.74 -7.37
CA ASP A 166 -10.96 10.00 -6.91
C ASP A 166 -10.04 10.80 -5.97
N TRP A 167 -10.24 12.09 -5.73
CA TRP A 167 -9.35 12.85 -4.83
C TRP A 167 -10.11 13.71 -3.82
N GLY A 168 -11.44 13.68 -3.87
CA GLY A 168 -12.28 14.58 -3.08
C GLY A 168 -12.41 15.94 -3.75
N THR A 169 -12.99 16.89 -3.02
CA THR A 169 -13.24 18.25 -3.51
C THR A 169 -12.08 19.22 -3.23
N ALA A 170 -11.09 18.79 -2.45
CA ALA A 170 -9.94 19.61 -2.10
C ALA A 170 -9.02 19.79 -3.33
N PRO A 171 -8.39 20.97 -3.48
CA PRO A 171 -7.35 21.17 -4.50
C PRO A 171 -6.21 20.16 -4.36
N ARG A 172 -5.59 19.77 -5.48
CA ARG A 172 -4.54 18.74 -5.49
C ARG A 172 -3.37 19.03 -4.55
N TRP A 173 -3.01 20.30 -4.36
CA TRP A 173 -1.90 20.67 -3.50
C TRP A 173 -2.13 20.32 -2.03
N VAL A 174 -3.40 20.24 -1.59
CA VAL A 174 -3.78 19.82 -0.24
C VAL A 174 -3.28 18.41 0.04
N ALA A 175 -3.32 17.52 -0.97
CA ALA A 175 -2.77 16.18 -0.85
C ALA A 175 -1.25 16.17 -0.63
N PHE A 176 -0.49 17.18 -1.07
CA PHE A 176 0.93 17.25 -0.73
C PHE A 176 1.14 17.62 0.75
N VAL A 177 0.35 18.58 1.25
CA VAL A 177 0.39 18.96 2.68
C VAL A 177 -0.02 17.78 3.56
N ASP A 178 -1.15 17.13 3.24
CA ASP A 178 -1.61 15.94 3.95
C ASP A 178 -0.57 14.82 3.92
N PHE A 179 0.10 14.61 2.79
CA PHE A 179 1.12 13.59 2.63
C PHE A 179 2.31 13.82 3.55
N PHE A 180 2.89 15.03 3.53
CA PHE A 180 4.06 15.35 4.36
C PHE A 180 3.69 15.48 5.83
N LEU A 181 2.53 16.04 6.17
CA LEU A 181 2.03 16.10 7.55
C LEU A 181 1.82 14.68 8.11
N ALA A 182 1.15 13.80 7.37
CA ALA A 182 0.93 12.42 7.80
C ALA A 182 2.21 11.60 7.89
N SER A 183 3.18 11.88 7.02
CA SER A 183 4.48 11.20 7.04
C SER A 183 5.34 11.58 8.24
N ARG A 184 4.99 12.61 9.03
CA ARG A 184 5.68 12.93 10.29
C ARG A 184 5.24 12.05 11.46
N ALA A 185 4.32 11.12 11.27
CA ALA A 185 3.87 10.21 12.32
C ALA A 185 5.04 9.38 12.88
N LYS A 186 5.19 9.35 14.21
CA LYS A 186 6.32 8.69 14.87
C LYS A 186 6.17 7.16 14.93
N TYR A 187 4.99 6.68 15.32
CA TYR A 187 4.84 5.30 15.78
C TYR A 187 4.00 4.43 14.85
N ALA A 188 2.94 4.98 14.26
CA ALA A 188 2.06 4.18 13.43
C ALA A 188 1.34 4.93 12.31
N ALA A 189 0.95 4.16 11.30
CA ALA A 189 -0.03 4.57 10.30
C ALA A 189 -1.21 3.59 10.29
N VAL A 190 -2.43 4.12 10.17
CA VAL A 190 -3.67 3.34 10.07
C VAL A 190 -4.35 3.69 8.75
N SER A 191 -4.57 2.68 7.91
CA SER A 191 -5.35 2.82 6.69
C SER A 191 -6.74 2.22 6.88
N GLY A 192 -7.77 3.02 6.65
CA GLY A 192 -9.15 2.54 6.67
C GLY A 192 -9.99 3.07 5.52
N ALA A 193 -11.05 2.35 5.17
CA ALA A 193 -11.85 2.71 4.02
C ALA A 193 -13.22 2.04 4.01
N HIS A 194 -14.15 2.63 3.24
CA HIS A 194 -15.41 1.98 2.91
C HIS A 194 -15.24 0.87 1.84
N ARG A 195 -14.39 1.08 0.81
CA ARG A 195 -14.21 0.13 -0.30
C ARG A 195 -12.77 -0.13 -0.74
N ARG A 196 -11.84 0.78 -0.43
CA ARG A 196 -10.45 0.73 -0.90
C ARG A 196 -9.50 0.90 0.28
N VAL A 197 -9.21 -0.19 0.96
CA VAL A 197 -8.26 -0.20 2.08
C VAL A 197 -6.84 -0.18 1.51
N GLY A 198 -5.93 0.51 2.19
CA GLY A 198 -4.53 0.46 1.82
C GLY A 198 -4.24 1.05 0.45
N THR A 199 -4.72 2.27 0.20
CA THR A 199 -4.36 2.97 -1.04
C THR A 199 -2.84 3.13 -1.15
N THR A 200 -2.30 3.18 -2.36
CA THR A 200 -0.89 3.53 -2.60
C THR A 200 -0.48 4.78 -1.84
N TYR A 201 -1.36 5.77 -1.74
CA TYR A 201 -1.13 6.99 -0.96
C TYR A 201 -0.84 6.71 0.53
N ALA A 202 -1.73 5.96 1.21
CA ALA A 202 -1.51 5.53 2.60
C ALA A 202 -0.23 4.71 2.79
N GLN A 203 0.09 3.85 1.83
CA GLN A 203 1.30 3.05 1.87
C GLN A 203 2.57 3.89 1.73
N LEU A 204 2.56 4.88 0.84
CA LEU A 204 3.69 5.81 0.68
C LEU A 204 3.86 6.70 1.91
N ILE A 205 2.76 7.13 2.55
CA ILE A 205 2.82 7.81 3.86
C ILE A 205 3.49 6.92 4.90
N ALA A 206 3.03 5.68 5.04
CA ALA A 206 3.58 4.75 6.02
C ALA A 206 5.07 4.45 5.75
N ALA A 207 5.46 4.35 4.47
CA ALA A 207 6.84 4.14 4.07
C ALA A 207 7.73 5.34 4.38
N LEU A 208 7.31 6.56 4.04
CA LEU A 208 8.09 7.75 4.35
C LEU A 208 8.17 7.99 5.87
N ALA A 209 7.07 7.80 6.59
CA ALA A 209 7.05 7.87 8.05
C ALA A 209 8.02 6.88 8.69
N ALA A 210 7.98 5.61 8.28
CA ALA A 210 8.91 4.60 8.78
C ALA A 210 10.38 4.97 8.51
N ALA A 211 10.68 5.66 7.40
CA ALA A 211 12.02 6.10 7.05
C ALA A 211 12.49 7.32 7.87
N TYR A 212 11.59 8.27 8.19
CA TYR A 212 11.95 9.40 9.06
C TYR A 212 12.26 8.96 10.49
N ASN A 213 11.66 7.87 10.96
CA ASN A 213 11.90 7.32 12.30
C ASN A 213 13.08 6.31 12.33
N LEU A 214 13.78 6.09 11.21
CA LEU A 214 14.90 5.17 11.15
C LEU A 214 16.10 5.77 11.89
N GLY A 215 16.42 5.20 13.08
CA GLY A 215 17.53 5.66 13.93
C GLY A 215 17.10 6.39 15.20
N ASP A 216 15.80 6.57 15.44
CA ASP A 216 15.31 7.11 16.71
C ASP A 216 15.56 6.10 17.84
N LYS A 217 16.24 6.56 18.90
CA LYS A 217 16.70 5.71 20.02
C LYS A 217 15.56 5.20 20.92
N SER A 218 14.30 5.51 20.61
CA SER A 218 13.12 5.18 21.43
C SER A 218 12.79 3.69 21.49
N GLY A 219 13.43 2.83 20.68
CA GLY A 219 13.24 1.38 20.69
C GLY A 219 11.89 0.90 20.12
N SER A 220 10.92 1.79 19.90
CA SER A 220 9.60 1.46 19.35
C SER A 220 9.65 1.33 17.82
N ARG A 221 9.34 0.15 17.30
CA ARG A 221 9.24 -0.10 15.85
C ARG A 221 8.01 0.59 15.26
N PHE A 222 8.19 1.27 14.13
CA PHE A 222 7.06 1.82 13.36
C PHE A 222 6.11 0.70 12.91
N MET A 223 4.80 0.91 13.08
CA MET A 223 3.76 -0.06 12.73
C MET A 223 2.77 0.48 11.70
N PHE A 224 2.45 -0.33 10.68
CA PHE A 224 1.41 0.00 9.72
C PHE A 224 0.22 -0.95 9.88
N PHE A 225 -0.97 -0.40 10.06
CA PHE A 225 -2.20 -1.14 10.26
C PHE A 225 -3.22 -0.86 9.15
N SER A 226 -4.00 -1.87 8.81
CA SER A 226 -5.15 -1.76 7.92
C SER A 226 -6.41 -2.19 8.64
N SER A 227 -7.42 -1.33 8.66
CA SER A 227 -8.73 -1.61 9.23
C SER A 227 -9.70 -2.12 8.17
N PHE A 228 -10.44 -3.18 8.49
CA PHE A 228 -11.43 -3.79 7.62
C PHE A 228 -12.78 -3.86 8.33
N GLN A 229 -13.83 -3.38 7.66
CA GLN A 229 -15.22 -3.56 8.08
C GLN A 229 -15.76 -4.91 7.57
N SER A 230 -16.80 -5.44 8.24
CA SER A 230 -17.40 -6.74 7.95
C SER A 230 -17.59 -7.05 6.45
N ASN A 231 -18.17 -6.12 5.68
CA ASN A 231 -18.38 -6.35 4.24
C ASN A 231 -17.07 -6.61 3.49
N LEU A 232 -15.97 -5.94 3.83
CA LEU A 232 -14.68 -6.17 3.16
C LEU A 232 -14.07 -7.51 3.57
N LEU A 233 -14.36 -7.97 4.80
CA LEU A 233 -13.98 -9.30 5.24
C LEU A 233 -14.76 -10.35 4.44
N SER A 234 -16.09 -10.26 4.38
CA SER A 234 -16.89 -11.26 3.66
C SER A 234 -16.70 -11.21 2.14
N ASP A 235 -16.76 -10.03 1.54
CA ASP A 235 -16.76 -9.86 0.07
C ASP A 235 -15.36 -9.71 -0.54
N GLY A 236 -14.35 -9.43 0.27
CA GLY A 236 -13.02 -9.09 -0.19
C GLY A 236 -12.94 -7.74 -0.89
N LEU A 237 -11.80 -7.51 -1.56
CA LEU A 237 -11.52 -6.28 -2.30
C LEU A 237 -11.86 -6.40 -3.79
N LYS A 238 -12.88 -7.20 -4.12
CA LYS A 238 -13.28 -7.52 -5.50
C LYS A 238 -13.54 -6.31 -6.40
N ASN A 239 -13.95 -5.19 -5.80
CA ASN A 239 -14.23 -3.92 -6.48
C ASN A 239 -13.06 -2.92 -6.47
N GLN A 240 -11.91 -3.31 -5.92
CA GLN A 240 -10.71 -2.47 -5.89
C GLN A 240 -9.97 -2.56 -7.22
N ILE A 241 -9.63 -1.39 -7.77
CA ILE A 241 -8.80 -1.26 -8.96
C ILE A 241 -7.38 -0.88 -8.49
N GLY A 242 -6.36 -1.61 -8.92
CA GLY A 242 -4.95 -1.36 -8.56
C GLY A 242 -4.34 -2.45 -7.68
N TRP A 243 -3.30 -2.08 -6.91
CA TRP A 243 -2.44 -2.96 -6.10
C TRP A 243 -3.12 -3.59 -4.85
N GLY A 244 -4.38 -4.05 -4.96
CA GLY A 244 -5.16 -4.59 -3.84
C GLY A 244 -4.66 -5.93 -3.26
N HIS A 245 -3.68 -6.59 -3.89
CA HIS A 245 -3.20 -7.93 -3.54
C HIS A 245 -2.73 -8.06 -2.10
N VAL A 246 -1.97 -7.07 -1.62
CA VAL A 246 -1.42 -7.03 -0.26
C VAL A 246 -2.52 -7.16 0.79
N TRP A 247 -3.69 -6.61 0.49
CA TRP A 247 -4.82 -6.56 1.42
C TRP A 247 -5.82 -7.71 1.23
N ASN A 248 -5.78 -8.41 0.09
CA ASN A 248 -6.61 -9.59 -0.13
C ASN A 248 -6.31 -10.72 0.85
N ARG A 249 -5.10 -10.80 1.41
CA ARG A 249 -4.80 -11.79 2.45
C ARG A 249 -5.55 -11.56 3.76
N TYR A 250 -6.05 -10.34 3.98
CA TYR A 250 -6.79 -9.93 5.17
C TYR A 250 -8.29 -9.77 4.89
N ALA A 251 -8.74 -10.07 3.67
CA ALA A 251 -10.08 -9.77 3.17
C ALA A 251 -10.61 -10.92 2.30
N GLY A 252 -11.92 -10.99 2.12
CA GLY A 252 -12.54 -12.00 1.24
C GLY A 252 -12.31 -13.42 1.74
N PRO A 253 -12.13 -14.41 0.84
CA PRO A 253 -12.08 -15.83 1.19
C PRO A 253 -11.06 -16.20 2.29
N LEU A 254 -9.97 -15.44 2.39
CA LEU A 254 -8.91 -15.65 3.38
C LEU A 254 -9.14 -14.95 4.73
N SER A 255 -10.17 -14.14 4.83
CA SER A 255 -10.48 -13.43 6.06
C SER A 255 -11.29 -14.29 7.04
N CYS A 256 -11.35 -13.83 8.28
CA CYS A 256 -12.27 -14.37 9.27
C CYS A 256 -13.69 -13.83 9.01
N HIS A 257 -14.45 -14.47 8.13
CA HIS A 257 -15.78 -14.02 7.65
C HIS A 257 -16.80 -13.64 8.72
N ASN A 258 -16.69 -14.23 9.91
CA ASN A 258 -17.62 -14.01 11.02
C ASN A 258 -17.21 -12.84 11.94
N GLN A 259 -16.09 -12.15 11.66
CA GLN A 259 -15.67 -10.99 12.43
C GLN A 259 -16.38 -9.71 11.96
N GLY A 260 -16.86 -8.91 12.91
CA GLY A 260 -17.49 -7.62 12.60
C GLY A 260 -16.51 -6.57 12.07
N ASN A 261 -15.25 -6.64 12.50
CA ASN A 261 -14.15 -5.78 12.06
C ASN A 261 -12.81 -6.49 12.30
N GLN A 262 -11.77 -6.06 11.58
CA GLN A 262 -10.40 -6.55 11.73
C GLN A 262 -9.42 -5.38 11.65
N CYS A 263 -8.42 -5.39 12.53
CA CYS A 263 -7.27 -4.49 12.46
C CYS A 263 -6.01 -5.33 12.25
N ALA A 264 -5.48 -5.30 11.03
CA ALA A 264 -4.39 -6.15 10.59
C ALA A 264 -3.07 -5.39 10.50
N PHE A 265 -2.02 -5.95 11.09
CA PHE A 265 -0.66 -5.49 10.84
C PHE A 265 -0.29 -5.73 9.37
N THR A 266 0.11 -4.66 8.69
CA THR A 266 0.34 -4.62 7.25
C THR A 266 1.80 -4.27 6.98
N PRO A 267 2.49 -5.00 6.10
CA PRO A 267 3.84 -4.62 5.67
C PRO A 267 3.86 -3.24 5.02
N VAL A 268 4.85 -2.42 5.38
CA VAL A 268 5.10 -1.13 4.74
C VAL A 268 5.43 -1.33 3.26
N LEU A 269 6.33 -2.28 2.95
CA LEU A 269 6.59 -2.70 1.58
C LEU A 269 5.56 -3.77 1.16
N PRO A 270 4.76 -3.53 0.10
CA PRO A 270 3.72 -4.45 -0.33
C PRO A 270 4.34 -5.77 -0.80
N SER A 271 3.67 -6.89 -0.51
CA SER A 271 3.92 -8.16 -1.20
C SER A 271 2.97 -8.28 -2.40
N ALA A 272 3.49 -8.74 -3.53
CA ALA A 272 2.67 -9.20 -4.63
C ALA A 272 1.99 -10.53 -4.25
N TRP A 273 0.99 -10.96 -5.02
CA TRP A 273 0.22 -12.20 -4.75
C TRP A 273 1.06 -13.50 -4.80
N TRP A 274 2.34 -13.33 -5.03
CA TRP A 274 3.23 -14.23 -5.73
C TRP A 274 4.58 -14.29 -5.02
N ASP A 275 4.76 -13.40 -4.04
CA ASP A 275 5.86 -13.38 -3.09
C ASP A 275 5.69 -14.44 -1.98
N GLY A 276 4.50 -15.04 -1.84
CA GLY A 276 4.29 -16.09 -0.86
C GLY A 276 2.90 -16.70 -0.90
N LEU A 277 2.71 -17.73 -0.08
CA LEU A 277 1.40 -18.35 0.12
C LEU A 277 0.42 -17.35 0.75
N TRP A 278 -0.88 -17.56 0.52
CA TRP A 278 -1.96 -16.77 1.12
C TRP A 278 -2.04 -15.31 0.65
N GLN A 279 -1.48 -14.97 -0.50
CA GLN A 279 -1.51 -13.59 -1.04
C GLN A 279 -2.61 -13.37 -2.10
N SER A 280 -3.57 -14.32 -2.20
CA SER A 280 -4.77 -14.38 -3.04
C SER A 280 -4.82 -13.41 -4.25
N PRO A 281 -4.54 -13.89 -5.48
CA PRO A 281 -4.61 -13.07 -6.68
C PRO A 281 -6.05 -12.60 -6.95
N ILE A 282 -6.20 -11.41 -7.54
CA ILE A 282 -7.52 -10.93 -7.97
C ILE A 282 -7.98 -11.69 -9.23
N PRO A 283 -9.30 -11.80 -9.49
CA PRO A 283 -9.81 -12.50 -10.67
C PRO A 283 -9.22 -12.03 -12.00
N ARG A 284 -8.93 -10.73 -12.13
CA ARG A 284 -8.26 -10.17 -13.32
C ARG A 284 -6.91 -10.84 -13.58
N ASP A 285 -6.10 -11.06 -12.55
CA ASP A 285 -4.77 -11.64 -12.69
C ASP A 285 -4.86 -13.14 -12.95
N ILE A 286 -5.78 -13.84 -12.27
CA ILE A 286 -6.09 -15.25 -12.53
C ILE A 286 -6.45 -15.44 -14.01
N ASN A 287 -7.39 -14.63 -14.52
CA ASN A 287 -7.84 -14.70 -15.90
C ASN A 287 -6.72 -14.36 -16.89
N ARG A 288 -5.92 -13.33 -16.59
CA ARG A 288 -4.78 -12.95 -17.43
C ARG A 288 -3.75 -14.06 -17.51
N LEU A 289 -3.39 -14.69 -16.39
CA LEU A 289 -2.43 -15.78 -16.37
C LEU A 289 -2.95 -17.07 -16.99
N ALA A 290 -4.25 -17.35 -16.85
CA ALA A 290 -4.89 -18.46 -17.54
C ALA A 290 -4.72 -18.36 -19.08
N SER A 291 -4.71 -17.15 -19.64
CA SER A 291 -4.44 -16.93 -21.08
C SER A 291 -3.02 -17.33 -21.51
N TYR A 292 -2.07 -17.33 -20.58
CA TYR A 292 -0.70 -17.82 -20.77
C TYR A 292 -0.52 -19.29 -20.37
N GLY A 293 -1.61 -20.01 -20.07
CA GLY A 293 -1.58 -21.41 -19.65
C GLY A 293 -1.28 -21.64 -18.17
N ILE A 294 -1.10 -20.55 -17.40
CA ILE A 294 -0.82 -20.59 -15.96
C ILE A 294 -2.15 -20.54 -15.24
N ARG A 295 -2.62 -21.69 -14.76
CA ARG A 295 -3.82 -21.76 -13.92
C ARG A 295 -3.42 -21.54 -12.46
N LEU A 296 -4.08 -20.57 -11.82
CA LEU A 296 -3.90 -20.26 -10.41
C LEU A 296 -5.13 -20.67 -9.60
N SER A 297 -4.91 -21.20 -8.40
CA SER A 297 -5.97 -21.30 -7.39
C SER A 297 -6.30 -19.93 -6.79
N GLY A 298 -7.40 -19.85 -6.05
CA GLY A 298 -7.74 -18.65 -5.27
C GLY A 298 -6.72 -18.28 -4.18
N LEU A 299 -5.81 -19.19 -3.85
CA LEU A 299 -4.71 -18.99 -2.90
C LEU A 299 -3.41 -18.51 -3.56
N GLY A 300 -3.40 -18.40 -4.90
CA GLY A 300 -2.20 -18.07 -5.67
C GLY A 300 -1.29 -19.26 -5.98
N THR A 301 -1.74 -20.50 -5.72
CA THR A 301 -0.96 -21.70 -6.06
C THR A 301 -1.09 -22.01 -7.56
N VAL A 302 0.02 -22.31 -8.21
CA VAL A 302 0.08 -22.67 -9.63
C VAL A 302 -0.26 -24.16 -9.81
N ASP A 303 -1.15 -24.47 -10.75
CA ASP A 303 -1.36 -25.83 -11.23
C ASP A 303 -0.26 -26.20 -12.23
N SER A 304 0.77 -26.86 -11.71
CA SER A 304 1.96 -27.27 -12.48
C SER A 304 1.63 -28.24 -13.62
N ASP A 305 0.59 -29.06 -13.50
CA ASP A 305 0.25 -30.05 -14.53
C ASP A 305 -0.47 -29.40 -15.71
N SER A 306 -1.39 -28.47 -15.43
CA SER A 306 -1.99 -27.62 -16.47
C SER A 306 -0.92 -26.87 -17.25
N LEU A 307 0.07 -26.31 -16.55
CA LEU A 307 1.13 -25.53 -17.15
C LEU A 307 2.08 -26.39 -18.00
N LYS A 308 2.51 -27.56 -17.48
CA LYS A 308 3.28 -28.54 -18.27
C LYS A 308 2.54 -28.95 -19.55
N LYS A 309 1.23 -29.20 -19.45
CA LYS A 309 0.39 -29.54 -20.60
C LYS A 309 0.30 -28.40 -21.61
N HIS A 310 0.19 -27.15 -21.15
CA HIS A 310 0.19 -25.98 -22.02
C HIS A 310 1.53 -25.81 -22.76
N CYS A 311 2.66 -25.95 -22.05
CA CYS A 311 3.99 -25.87 -22.65
C CYS A 311 4.19 -26.96 -23.71
N LYS A 312 3.79 -28.21 -23.43
CA LYS A 312 3.86 -29.32 -24.40
C LYS A 312 3.03 -29.09 -25.66
N LYS A 313 1.94 -28.29 -25.58
CA LYS A 313 1.09 -27.97 -26.73
C LYS A 313 1.66 -26.88 -27.64
N ARG A 314 2.53 -26.00 -27.13
CA ARG A 314 3.20 -25.00 -27.97
C ARG A 314 4.30 -25.70 -28.78
N LYS A 315 4.04 -25.93 -30.07
CA LYS A 315 5.09 -26.34 -31.02
C LYS A 315 6.18 -25.27 -31.05
N ASN A 316 7.44 -25.68 -31.00
CA ASN A 316 8.57 -24.81 -31.33
C ASN A 316 8.43 -24.37 -32.79
N VAL A 317 7.93 -23.15 -33.03
CA VAL A 317 7.99 -22.55 -34.37
C VAL A 317 9.41 -22.02 -34.54
N VAL A 318 10.31 -22.89 -35.00
CA VAL A 318 11.64 -22.47 -35.46
C VAL A 318 11.44 -21.76 -36.79
N ARG A 319 11.56 -20.43 -36.82
CA ARG A 319 11.68 -19.69 -38.07
C ARG A 319 13.15 -19.71 -38.48
N THR A 320 13.51 -20.61 -39.39
CA THR A 320 14.82 -20.59 -40.03
C THR A 320 14.88 -19.39 -40.97
N ILE A 321 15.68 -18.37 -40.63
CA ILE A 321 15.97 -17.24 -41.53
C ILE A 321 17.20 -17.65 -42.35
N THR A 322 17.00 -17.95 -43.63
CA THR A 322 18.09 -18.25 -44.54
C THR A 322 18.70 -16.94 -45.03
N PHE A 323 19.94 -16.65 -44.64
CA PHE A 323 20.70 -15.55 -45.21
C PHE A 323 21.32 -16.03 -46.54
N LYS A 324 21.00 -15.36 -47.65
CA LYS A 324 21.79 -15.48 -48.88
C LYS A 324 22.98 -14.52 -48.74
N LEU A 325 24.19 -15.08 -48.67
CA LEU A 325 25.44 -14.34 -48.76
C LEU A 325 25.74 -14.03 -50.23
#